data_AF-A0A315UNT8-F1
#
_entry.id   AF-A0A315UNT8-F1
#
_cell.length_a   1.000
_cell.length_b   1.000
_cell.length_c   1.000
_cell.angle_alpha   90.00
_cell.angle_beta   90.00
_cell.angle_gamma   90.00
#
_symmetry.space_group_name_H-M   'P 1'
#
loop_
_entity.id
_entity.type
_entity.pdbx_description
1 polymer ?
#
loop_
_entity_poly.entity_id
_entity_poly.type
_entity_poly.pdbx_seq_one_letter_code
_entity_poly.pdbx_strand_id
1 'polypeptide(L)'
;MLEPLAPEKQTLMFRREKIQQHQGSHNITLILLFYLVFYCFLAGMFALTMWVMLLTLDDYVPKYRDRIPSPGLVIRPNSLDISFNRSDPQKYSQYVRNLESFLQRYNDTKQEGNADCSPGEYTLREEGEGMLQKACRFRRALLSFCSGLSDTNFGYHEGKPCVLLKMNRVPNGFHGKIIGLRPGGDPYVNCTVKKENPIQMHYFPKEGRFDKMYFPYYGKKAHENYVEPLVAVKLLFTKEDYNKELAVECKVNGSNLLNNDDRDKFLGRITFRIKVVE
;
A
#
# COMPACT_ATOMS: atom_id res chain seq x y z
N MET A 1 -20.89 82.18 -8.44
CA MET A 1 -19.73 81.79 -9.27
C MET A 1 -19.09 80.58 -8.62
N LEU A 2 -19.26 79.42 -9.25
CA LEU A 2 -18.44 78.24 -8.99
C LEU A 2 -17.01 78.59 -9.42
N GLU A 3 -16.04 78.42 -8.53
CA GLU A 3 -14.66 78.20 -8.96
C GLU A 3 -14.14 76.93 -8.26
N PRO A 4 -13.64 75.95 -9.02
CA PRO A 4 -13.47 74.58 -8.55
C PRO A 4 -12.24 74.48 -7.65
N LEU A 5 -12.36 73.72 -6.56
CA LEU A 5 -11.18 73.30 -5.79
C LEU A 5 -10.21 72.57 -6.74
N ALA A 6 -9.01 73.15 -6.86
CA ALA A 6 -8.00 72.78 -7.82
C ALA A 6 -7.60 71.29 -7.77
N PRO A 7 -7.34 70.66 -8.93
CA PRO A 7 -6.82 69.27 -9.05
C PRO A 7 -5.43 69.08 -8.42
N GLU A 8 -4.83 70.15 -7.91
CA GLU A 8 -3.45 70.18 -7.41
C GLU A 8 -3.26 69.40 -6.10
N LYS A 9 -4.25 69.42 -5.19
CA LYS A 9 -4.14 68.74 -3.88
C LYS A 9 -4.17 67.22 -3.97
N GLN A 10 -5.01 66.66 -4.87
CA GLN A 10 -5.01 65.21 -5.15
C GLN A 10 -3.70 64.78 -5.83
N THR A 11 -3.17 65.61 -6.73
CA THR A 11 -1.91 65.34 -7.43
C THR A 11 -0.69 65.38 -6.49
N LEU A 12 -0.71 66.24 -5.47
CA LEU A 12 0.33 66.35 -4.44
C LEU A 12 0.31 65.19 -3.43
N MET A 13 -0.88 64.69 -3.04
CA MET A 13 -0.99 63.47 -2.22
C MET A 13 -0.55 62.22 -2.99
N PHE A 14 -0.97 62.06 -4.24
CA PHE A 14 -0.50 60.95 -5.10
C PHE A 14 1.00 61.03 -5.39
N ARG A 15 1.58 62.23 -5.54
CA ARG A 15 3.05 62.40 -5.66
C ARG A 15 3.77 62.05 -4.36
N ARG A 16 3.23 62.41 -3.19
CA ARG A 16 3.80 62.01 -1.90
C ARG A 16 3.75 60.49 -1.70
N GLU A 17 2.64 59.82 -2.01
CA GLU A 17 2.56 58.35 -1.97
C GLU A 17 3.55 57.67 -2.93
N LYS A 18 3.71 58.17 -4.17
CA LYS A 18 4.68 57.63 -5.13
C LYS A 18 6.14 57.87 -4.71
N ILE A 19 6.47 59.03 -4.14
CA ILE A 19 7.83 59.34 -3.65
C ILE A 19 8.15 58.50 -2.40
N GLN A 20 7.17 58.27 -1.51
CA GLN A 20 7.33 57.41 -0.34
C GLN A 20 7.40 55.92 -0.72
N GLN A 21 6.71 55.48 -1.78
CA GLN A 21 6.94 54.17 -2.42
C GLN A 21 8.33 54.05 -3.05
N HIS A 22 8.84 55.11 -3.70
CA HIS A 22 10.15 55.07 -4.39
C HIS A 22 11.34 55.10 -3.41
N GLN A 23 11.23 55.83 -2.30
CA GLN A 23 12.22 55.87 -1.21
C GLN A 23 12.15 54.60 -0.33
N GLY A 24 10.96 53.98 -0.21
CA GLY A 24 10.79 52.64 0.36
C GLY A 24 11.26 51.51 -0.58
N SER A 25 11.25 51.73 -1.89
CA SER A 25 11.61 50.72 -2.90
C SER A 25 13.09 50.35 -2.90
N HIS A 26 14.02 51.29 -2.65
CA HIS A 26 15.44 50.94 -2.54
C HIS A 26 15.70 50.04 -1.34
N ASN A 27 15.09 50.35 -0.19
CA ASN A 27 15.19 49.53 1.01
C ASN A 27 14.53 48.16 0.81
N ILE A 28 13.35 48.10 0.18
CA ILE A 28 12.68 46.83 -0.15
C ILE A 28 13.52 45.99 -1.12
N THR A 29 14.10 46.58 -2.16
CA THR A 29 14.97 45.86 -3.10
C THR A 29 16.24 45.34 -2.41
N LEU A 30 16.88 46.12 -1.54
CA LEU A 30 18.04 45.66 -0.75
C LEU A 30 17.65 44.56 0.24
N ILE A 31 16.50 44.68 0.90
CA ILE A 31 15.97 43.67 1.82
C ILE A 31 15.67 42.38 1.06
N LEU A 32 15.03 42.46 -0.11
CA LEU A 32 14.74 41.30 -0.95
C LEU A 32 16.02 40.63 -1.48
N LEU A 33 17.01 41.41 -1.91
CA LEU A 33 18.30 40.87 -2.35
C LEU A 33 19.04 40.18 -1.20
N PHE A 34 19.03 40.79 -0.01
CA PHE A 34 19.60 40.18 1.19
C PHE A 34 18.93 38.84 1.51
N TYR A 35 17.60 38.80 1.55
CA TYR A 35 16.86 37.55 1.79
C TYR A 35 17.11 36.53 0.68
N LEU A 36 17.22 36.94 -0.58
CA LEU A 36 17.52 36.04 -1.69
C LEU A 36 18.88 35.36 -1.48
N VAL A 37 19.94 36.14 -1.25
CA VAL A 37 21.29 35.59 -1.03
C VAL A 37 21.33 34.73 0.23
N PHE A 38 20.71 35.19 1.32
CA PHE A 38 20.63 34.47 2.58
C PHE A 38 19.93 33.12 2.43
N TYR A 39 18.76 33.08 1.78
CA TYR A 39 18.04 31.83 1.56
C TYR A 39 18.73 30.92 0.54
N CYS A 40 19.43 31.45 -0.46
CA CYS A 40 20.27 30.64 -1.34
C CYS A 40 21.39 29.94 -0.56
N PHE A 41 22.06 30.65 0.34
CA PHE A 41 23.10 30.06 1.20
C PHE A 41 22.52 28.99 2.15
N LEU A 42 21.40 29.29 2.81
CA LEU A 42 20.71 28.32 3.67
C LEU A 42 20.26 27.08 2.90
N ALA A 43 19.70 27.25 1.70
CA ALA A 43 19.29 26.14 0.84
C ALA A 43 20.50 25.30 0.41
N GLY A 44 21.63 25.94 0.10
CA GLY A 44 22.89 25.24 -0.21
C GLY A 44 23.42 24.41 0.96
N MET A 45 23.45 24.98 2.17
CA MET A 45 23.85 24.25 3.39
C MET A 45 22.90 23.09 3.70
N PHE A 46 21.59 23.28 3.53
CA PHE A 46 20.61 22.21 3.69
C PHE A 46 20.78 21.10 2.65
N ALA A 47 20.98 21.46 1.37
CA ALA A 47 21.22 20.49 0.31
C ALA A 47 22.51 19.70 0.55
N LEU A 48 23.59 20.34 1.02
CA LEU A 48 24.83 19.67 1.36
C LEU A 48 24.64 18.67 2.52
N THR A 49 23.95 19.07 3.59
CA THR A 49 23.71 18.16 4.73
C THR A 49 22.81 16.98 4.34
N MET A 50 21.79 17.21 3.51
CA MET A 50 20.98 16.13 2.92
C MET A 50 21.80 15.21 2.01
N TRP A 51 22.68 15.75 1.18
CA TRP A 51 23.56 14.97 0.30
C TRP A 51 24.49 14.05 1.10
N VAL A 52 25.18 14.59 2.11
CA VAL A 52 26.05 13.79 2.99
C VAL A 52 25.27 12.69 3.69
N MET A 53 24.06 12.98 4.18
CA MET A 53 23.20 11.95 4.78
C MET A 53 22.89 10.83 3.78
N LEU A 54 22.51 11.15 2.54
CA LEU A 54 22.21 10.16 1.51
C LEU A 54 23.40 9.25 1.17
N LEU A 55 24.63 9.77 1.21
CA LEU A 55 25.84 8.96 1.02
C LEU A 55 26.06 7.90 2.11
N THR A 56 25.46 8.07 3.29
CA THR A 56 25.55 7.10 4.40
C THR A 56 24.48 6.00 4.36
N LEU A 57 23.57 6.06 3.39
CA LEU A 57 22.46 5.13 3.26
C LEU A 57 22.78 4.06 2.20
N ASP A 58 22.40 2.83 2.52
CA ASP A 58 22.41 1.73 1.57
C ASP A 58 21.10 1.76 0.77
N ASP A 59 21.22 1.64 -0.55
CA ASP A 59 20.12 1.68 -1.50
C ASP A 59 19.24 0.42 -1.50
N TYR A 60 19.78 -0.71 -1.07
CA TYR A 60 19.13 -2.02 -1.06
C TYR A 60 18.48 -2.31 0.30
N VAL A 61 19.00 -1.75 1.39
CA VAL A 61 18.57 -2.07 2.75
C VAL A 61 18.29 -0.84 3.61
N PRO A 62 17.09 -0.72 4.21
CA PRO A 62 16.84 0.32 5.19
C PRO A 62 17.68 0.09 6.46
N LYS A 63 18.33 1.17 6.92
CA LYS A 63 19.22 1.23 8.09
C LYS A 63 18.50 0.91 9.41
N TYR A 64 17.26 1.36 9.58
CA TYR A 64 16.45 1.16 10.79
C TYR A 64 15.12 0.47 10.45
N ARG A 65 14.68 -0.45 11.32
CA ARG A 65 13.49 -1.31 11.12
C ARG A 65 12.70 -1.60 12.40
N ASP A 66 13.09 -0.98 13.50
CA ASP A 66 12.46 -1.05 14.82
C ASP A 66 10.96 -0.72 14.78
N ARG A 67 10.53 0.07 13.80
CA ARG A 67 9.12 0.47 13.60
C ARG A 67 8.28 -0.53 12.80
N ILE A 68 8.87 -1.58 12.22
CA ILE A 68 8.15 -2.60 11.43
C ILE A 68 8.59 -4.00 11.88
N PRO A 69 8.34 -4.39 13.14
CA PRO A 69 8.79 -5.69 13.68
C PRO A 69 7.98 -6.87 13.13
N SER A 70 6.79 -6.62 12.58
CA SER A 70 5.89 -7.64 12.04
C SER A 70 5.09 -7.07 10.87
N PRO A 71 4.71 -7.90 9.89
CA PRO A 71 4.00 -7.45 8.71
C PRO A 71 2.54 -7.19 9.05
N GLY A 72 1.99 -6.15 8.44
CA GLY A 72 0.55 -5.96 8.41
C GLY A 72 -0.14 -6.92 7.43
N LEU A 73 -1.41 -7.20 7.67
CA LEU A 73 -2.30 -7.91 6.74
C LEU A 73 -3.23 -6.89 6.08
N VAL A 74 -3.35 -6.95 4.75
CA VAL A 74 -4.14 -6.00 3.96
C VAL A 74 -5.07 -6.76 3.03
N ILE A 75 -6.27 -6.22 2.81
CA ILE A 75 -7.27 -6.79 1.89
C ILE A 75 -7.35 -6.04 0.55
N ARG A 76 -7.84 -6.73 -0.48
CA ARG A 76 -8.32 -6.16 -1.75
C ARG A 76 -9.75 -6.68 -2.01
N PRO A 77 -10.70 -5.82 -2.42
CA PRO A 77 -10.56 -4.39 -2.72
C PRO A 77 -10.18 -3.55 -1.50
N ASN A 78 -9.60 -2.37 -1.75
CA ASN A 78 -8.94 -1.54 -0.73
C ASN A 78 -9.93 -0.76 0.18
N SER A 79 -11.03 -1.40 0.57
CA SER A 79 -12.06 -0.83 1.43
C SER A 79 -12.32 -1.77 2.60
N LEU A 80 -12.33 -1.22 3.82
CA LEU A 80 -12.71 -1.95 5.03
C LEU A 80 -14.23 -2.06 5.21
N ASP A 81 -15.01 -1.33 4.42
CA ASP A 81 -16.45 -1.42 4.37
C ASP A 81 -16.88 -1.76 2.94
N ILE A 82 -17.35 -2.98 2.75
CA ILE A 82 -17.74 -3.53 1.44
C ILE A 82 -19.26 -3.70 1.45
N SER A 83 -19.97 -2.73 0.92
CA SER A 83 -21.42 -2.81 0.72
C SER A 83 -21.75 -2.78 -0.77
N PHE A 84 -22.57 -3.73 -1.22
CA PHE A 84 -23.05 -3.78 -2.60
C PHE A 84 -24.40 -4.48 -2.71
N ASN A 85 -25.13 -4.16 -3.79
CA ASN A 85 -26.32 -4.89 -4.20
C ASN A 85 -25.92 -5.90 -5.28
N ARG A 86 -26.28 -7.17 -5.11
CA ARG A 86 -25.97 -8.23 -6.10
C ARG A 86 -26.75 -8.07 -7.41
N SER A 87 -27.95 -7.51 -7.34
CA SER A 87 -28.87 -7.30 -8.45
C SER A 87 -28.47 -6.10 -9.33
N ASP A 88 -27.66 -5.17 -8.82
CA ASP A 88 -27.18 -3.99 -9.55
C ASP A 88 -25.67 -4.10 -9.86
N PRO A 89 -25.29 -4.45 -11.10
CA PRO A 89 -23.90 -4.54 -11.54
C PRO A 89 -23.08 -3.26 -11.34
N GLN A 90 -23.71 -2.09 -11.41
CA GLN A 90 -23.00 -0.82 -11.29
C GLN A 90 -22.42 -0.65 -9.88
N LYS A 91 -23.10 -1.16 -8.84
CA LYS A 91 -22.69 -1.01 -7.44
C LYS A 91 -21.43 -1.80 -7.10
N TYR A 92 -21.25 -3.00 -7.66
CA TYR A 92 -20.05 -3.80 -7.41
C TYR A 92 -18.97 -3.68 -8.49
N SER A 93 -19.28 -3.10 -9.64
CA SER A 93 -18.33 -2.90 -10.75
C SER A 93 -17.02 -2.24 -10.31
N GLN A 94 -17.07 -1.29 -9.35
CA GLN A 94 -15.88 -0.65 -8.83
C GLN A 94 -14.97 -1.62 -8.08
N TYR A 95 -15.53 -2.53 -7.28
CA TYR A 95 -14.75 -3.55 -6.58
C TYR A 95 -14.11 -4.54 -7.55
N VAL A 96 -14.88 -4.98 -8.56
CA VAL A 96 -14.40 -5.86 -9.62
C VAL A 96 -13.26 -5.22 -10.40
N ARG A 97 -13.40 -3.97 -10.84
CA ARG A 97 -12.33 -3.23 -11.54
C ARG A 97 -11.08 -3.07 -10.69
N ASN A 98 -11.24 -2.78 -9.39
CA ASN A 98 -10.11 -2.67 -8.46
C ASN A 98 -9.38 -4.02 -8.30
N LEU A 99 -10.12 -5.13 -8.25
CA LEU A 99 -9.55 -6.48 -8.17
C LEU A 99 -8.82 -6.86 -9.46
N GLU A 100 -9.44 -6.64 -10.62
CA GLU A 100 -8.83 -6.98 -11.90
C GLU A 100 -7.58 -6.13 -12.17
N SER A 101 -7.65 -4.81 -11.97
CA SER A 101 -6.49 -3.93 -12.10
C SER A 101 -5.35 -4.34 -11.17
N PHE A 102 -5.67 -4.76 -9.94
CA PHE A 102 -4.67 -5.27 -9.01
C PHE A 102 -4.05 -6.59 -9.49
N LEU A 103 -4.84 -7.50 -10.06
CA LEU A 103 -4.39 -8.80 -10.53
C LEU A 103 -3.63 -8.76 -11.86
N GLN A 104 -3.71 -7.68 -12.64
CA GLN A 104 -2.95 -7.52 -13.89
C GLN A 104 -1.44 -7.72 -13.73
N ARG A 105 -0.86 -7.33 -12.58
CA ARG A 105 0.57 -7.56 -12.28
C ARG A 105 0.93 -9.04 -12.06
N TYR A 106 -0.05 -9.88 -11.81
CA TYR A 106 0.09 -11.32 -11.61
C TYR A 106 -0.14 -12.11 -12.89
N ASN A 107 -0.36 -11.45 -14.03
CA ASN A 107 -0.44 -12.15 -15.31
C ASN A 107 0.90 -12.81 -15.64
N ASP A 108 0.84 -14.02 -16.21
CA ASP A 108 2.04 -14.79 -16.54
C ASP A 108 2.96 -14.02 -17.52
N THR A 109 2.38 -13.27 -18.45
CA THR A 109 3.09 -12.39 -19.41
C THR A 109 3.90 -11.28 -18.73
N LYS A 110 3.50 -10.83 -17.53
CA LYS A 110 4.23 -9.82 -16.77
C LYS A 110 5.31 -10.44 -15.88
N GLN A 111 5.30 -11.76 -15.72
CA GLN A 111 6.18 -12.52 -14.84
C GLN A 111 7.07 -13.51 -15.61
N GLU A 112 7.34 -13.25 -16.90
CA GLU A 112 8.20 -14.10 -17.73
C GLU A 112 9.62 -14.18 -17.17
N GLY A 113 10.14 -13.07 -16.61
CA GLY A 113 11.46 -13.00 -15.97
C GLY A 113 11.53 -13.60 -14.55
N ASN A 114 10.42 -14.06 -13.99
CA ASN A 114 10.38 -14.70 -12.67
C ASN A 114 10.67 -16.20 -12.77
N ALA A 115 11.33 -16.76 -11.76
CA ALA A 115 11.68 -18.17 -11.69
C ALA A 115 10.50 -19.02 -11.17
N ASP A 116 10.43 -20.28 -11.59
CA ASP A 116 9.56 -21.28 -10.97
C ASP A 116 10.31 -21.85 -9.73
N CYS A 117 9.83 -21.51 -8.53
CA CYS A 117 10.46 -21.87 -7.26
C CYS A 117 9.90 -23.18 -6.67
N SER A 118 10.69 -23.84 -5.82
CA SER A 118 10.30 -25.05 -5.10
C SER A 118 9.34 -24.72 -3.93
N PRO A 119 8.11 -25.27 -3.92
CA PRO A 119 7.16 -25.05 -2.83
C PRO A 119 7.68 -25.52 -1.47
N GLY A 120 7.40 -24.77 -0.41
CA GLY A 120 7.72 -25.14 0.98
C GLY A 120 9.14 -24.81 1.45
N GLU A 121 10.04 -24.46 0.55
CA GLU A 121 11.40 -24.02 0.87
C GLU A 121 11.53 -22.51 0.78
N TYR A 122 12.51 -21.92 1.47
CA TYR A 122 12.77 -20.48 1.35
C TYR A 122 13.69 -20.22 0.16
N THR A 123 13.39 -19.16 -0.60
CA THR A 123 14.28 -18.70 -1.68
C THR A 123 15.38 -17.85 -1.06
N LEU A 124 16.40 -18.52 -0.51
CA LEU A 124 17.57 -17.88 0.06
C LEU A 124 18.55 -17.53 -1.05
N ARG A 125 19.10 -16.33 -0.98
CA ARG A 125 20.23 -15.92 -1.81
C ARG A 125 21.44 -16.82 -1.58
N GLU A 126 21.99 -17.38 -2.65
CA GLU A 126 23.24 -18.13 -2.59
C GLU A 126 24.45 -17.19 -2.51
N GLU A 127 25.49 -17.62 -1.79
CA GLU A 127 26.75 -16.87 -1.64
C GLU A 127 27.50 -16.86 -2.99
N GLY A 128 27.41 -15.73 -3.71
CA GLY A 128 28.09 -15.55 -5.01
C GLY A 128 27.19 -14.99 -6.12
N GLU A 129 25.87 -15.00 -5.94
CA GLU A 129 24.96 -14.35 -6.87
C GLU A 129 25.06 -12.82 -6.79
N GLY A 130 24.92 -12.15 -7.93
CA GLY A 130 24.90 -10.69 -8.03
C GLY A 130 23.83 -10.03 -7.14
N MET A 131 23.83 -8.69 -7.08
CA MET A 131 22.90 -7.93 -6.24
C MET A 131 21.42 -8.10 -6.64
N LEU A 132 21.18 -8.54 -7.88
CA LEU A 132 19.87 -8.85 -8.42
C LEU A 132 19.50 -10.29 -8.12
N GLN A 133 18.26 -10.50 -7.68
CA GLN A 133 17.73 -11.79 -7.27
C GLN A 133 16.45 -12.08 -8.05
N LYS A 134 16.27 -13.35 -8.44
CA LYS A 134 15.09 -13.77 -9.18
C LYS A 134 13.91 -13.90 -8.22
N ALA A 135 12.78 -13.29 -8.57
CA ALA A 135 11.55 -13.47 -7.83
C ALA A 135 10.82 -14.74 -8.26
N CYS A 136 10.07 -15.35 -7.33
CA CYS A 136 9.20 -16.47 -7.63
C CYS A 136 7.94 -16.03 -8.37
N ARG A 137 7.55 -16.80 -9.38
CA ARG A 137 6.31 -16.57 -10.14
C ARG A 137 5.10 -16.97 -9.30
N PHE A 138 4.11 -16.06 -9.18
CA PHE A 138 2.81 -16.37 -8.59
C PHE A 138 1.77 -16.55 -9.70
N ARG A 139 1.22 -17.76 -9.84
CA ARG A 139 0.22 -18.06 -10.87
C ARG A 139 -1.17 -17.61 -10.40
N ARG A 140 -1.85 -16.75 -11.19
CA ARG A 140 -3.25 -16.33 -10.92
C ARG A 140 -4.20 -17.52 -10.73
N ALA A 141 -3.94 -18.62 -11.42
CA ALA A 141 -4.73 -19.85 -11.33
C ALA A 141 -4.83 -20.43 -9.90
N LEU A 142 -3.87 -20.15 -9.01
CA LEU A 142 -3.92 -20.59 -7.61
C LEU A 142 -5.11 -20.01 -6.83
N LEU A 143 -5.63 -18.86 -7.26
CA LEU A 143 -6.81 -18.21 -6.67
C LEU A 143 -8.13 -18.83 -7.16
N SER A 144 -8.09 -19.81 -8.08
CA SER A 144 -9.25 -20.55 -8.58
C SER A 144 -10.38 -19.60 -9.03
N PHE A 145 -11.59 -19.75 -8.47
CA PHE A 145 -12.76 -18.91 -8.76
C PHE A 145 -12.56 -17.41 -8.46
N CYS A 146 -11.58 -17.05 -7.64
CA CYS A 146 -11.27 -15.66 -7.31
C CYS A 146 -10.13 -15.09 -8.17
N SER A 147 -9.71 -15.79 -9.23
CA SER A 147 -8.60 -15.38 -10.10
C SER A 147 -8.98 -14.34 -11.16
N GLY A 148 -10.27 -14.14 -11.45
CA GLY A 148 -10.74 -13.35 -12.58
C GLY A 148 -10.72 -14.09 -13.93
N LEU A 149 -10.16 -15.31 -13.99
CA LEU A 149 -10.05 -16.10 -15.22
C LEU A 149 -11.31 -16.92 -15.50
N SER A 150 -11.84 -17.60 -14.49
CA SER A 150 -13.07 -18.39 -14.60
C SER A 150 -14.33 -17.55 -14.37
N ASP A 151 -14.24 -16.57 -13.46
CA ASP A 151 -15.33 -15.66 -13.11
C ASP A 151 -14.78 -14.23 -13.08
N THR A 152 -15.24 -13.40 -14.02
CA THR A 152 -14.84 -12.00 -14.15
C THR A 152 -15.46 -11.11 -13.09
N ASN A 153 -16.53 -11.56 -12.42
CA ASN A 153 -17.23 -10.81 -11.38
C ASN A 153 -16.78 -11.19 -9.96
N PHE A 154 -15.78 -12.07 -9.80
CA PHE A 154 -15.21 -12.44 -8.49
C PHE A 154 -16.27 -12.85 -7.44
N GLY A 155 -17.34 -13.53 -7.87
CA GLY A 155 -18.45 -13.98 -7.03
C GLY A 155 -19.42 -12.89 -6.56
N TYR A 156 -19.24 -11.62 -6.96
CA TYR A 156 -20.12 -10.52 -6.54
C TYR A 156 -21.56 -10.67 -7.07
N HIS A 157 -21.73 -11.11 -8.33
CA HIS A 157 -23.04 -11.38 -8.91
C HIS A 157 -23.80 -12.49 -8.18
N GLU A 158 -23.10 -13.51 -7.68
CA GLU A 158 -23.70 -14.62 -6.93
C GLU A 158 -24.05 -14.24 -5.47
N GLY A 159 -23.67 -13.02 -5.03
CA GLY A 159 -23.71 -12.62 -3.62
C GLY A 159 -22.69 -13.36 -2.76
N LYS A 160 -21.65 -13.97 -3.35
CA LYS A 160 -20.58 -14.72 -2.69
C LYS A 160 -19.21 -14.10 -3.02
N PRO A 161 -18.93 -12.89 -2.52
CA PRO A 161 -17.79 -12.10 -2.97
C PRO A 161 -16.45 -12.72 -2.54
N CYS A 162 -15.45 -12.59 -3.41
CA CYS A 162 -14.05 -12.90 -3.10
C CYS A 162 -13.33 -11.66 -2.54
N VAL A 163 -12.61 -11.86 -1.44
CA VAL A 163 -11.68 -10.87 -0.86
C VAL A 163 -10.27 -11.43 -0.93
N LEU A 164 -9.33 -10.69 -1.50
CA LEU A 164 -7.92 -11.10 -1.55
C LEU A 164 -7.19 -10.55 -0.33
N LEU A 165 -6.41 -11.38 0.33
CA LEU A 165 -5.53 -11.03 1.43
C LEU A 165 -4.08 -11.08 0.99
N LYS A 166 -3.32 -10.13 1.51
CA LYS A 166 -1.91 -9.94 1.19
C LYS A 166 -1.15 -9.47 2.43
N MET A 167 0.06 -9.98 2.61
CA MET A 167 0.99 -9.49 3.62
C MET A 167 1.79 -8.28 3.14
N ASN A 168 2.08 -7.35 4.04
CA ASN A 168 2.99 -6.24 3.76
C ASN A 168 4.43 -6.73 3.57
N ARG A 169 5.13 -6.15 2.58
CA ARG A 169 6.54 -6.47 2.30
C ARG A 169 7.42 -5.90 3.42
N VAL A 170 8.21 -6.75 4.07
CA VAL A 170 9.28 -6.31 4.99
C VAL A 170 10.62 -6.76 4.41
N PRO A 171 11.51 -5.83 4.00
CA PRO A 171 12.77 -6.18 3.34
C PRO A 171 13.71 -6.93 4.30
N ASN A 172 14.55 -7.82 3.77
CA ASN A 172 15.62 -8.54 4.48
C ASN A 172 16.86 -7.68 4.69
N GLY A 173 17.62 -7.98 5.74
CA GLY A 173 18.96 -7.45 5.91
C GLY A 173 19.90 -8.10 4.89
N PHE A 174 20.79 -7.31 4.30
CA PHE A 174 21.71 -7.74 3.25
C PHE A 174 23.09 -7.86 3.86
N HIS A 175 23.36 -8.90 4.65
CA HIS A 175 24.69 -9.29 5.19
C HIS A 175 24.56 -10.59 5.98
N GLY A 176 24.06 -11.68 5.37
CA GLY A 176 23.98 -13.02 5.98
C GLY A 176 23.01 -13.18 7.16
N LYS A 177 22.55 -12.08 7.76
CA LYS A 177 21.56 -12.06 8.81
C LYS A 177 20.18 -11.97 8.16
N ILE A 178 19.42 -13.07 8.18
CA ILE A 178 18.04 -13.10 7.72
C ILE A 178 17.18 -12.30 8.72
N ILE A 179 17.11 -10.97 8.54
CA ILE A 179 16.34 -10.03 9.39
C ILE A 179 15.15 -9.42 8.61
N GLY A 180 14.62 -10.10 7.60
CA GLY A 180 13.33 -9.71 7.01
C GLY A 180 12.29 -10.77 7.28
N LEU A 181 11.14 -10.66 6.61
CA LEU A 181 10.02 -11.54 6.88
C LEU A 181 10.35 -12.97 6.48
N ARG A 182 10.78 -13.76 7.47
CA ARG A 182 10.87 -15.21 7.41
C ARG A 182 9.88 -15.76 8.43
N PRO A 183 8.62 -15.96 8.05
CA PRO A 183 7.63 -16.51 8.97
C PRO A 183 8.08 -17.92 9.38
N GLY A 184 8.45 -18.13 10.64
CA GLY A 184 8.71 -19.47 11.15
C GLY A 184 7.43 -20.31 11.06
N GLY A 185 7.53 -21.63 10.88
CA GLY A 185 6.34 -22.47 10.66
C GLY A 185 5.71 -22.26 9.27
N ASP A 186 4.43 -22.60 9.12
CA ASP A 186 3.67 -22.45 7.87
C ASP A 186 2.57 -21.39 8.07
N PRO A 187 2.76 -20.15 7.62
CA PRO A 187 1.77 -19.09 7.80
C PRO A 187 0.51 -19.37 6.97
N TYR A 188 -0.66 -19.32 7.61
CA TYR A 188 -1.96 -19.45 6.94
C TYR A 188 -2.95 -18.43 7.44
N VAL A 189 -3.89 -18.02 6.57
CA VAL A 189 -4.96 -17.10 6.91
C VAL A 189 -6.12 -17.87 7.52
N ASN A 190 -6.59 -17.41 8.68
CA ASN A 190 -7.83 -17.86 9.28
C ASN A 190 -8.77 -16.67 9.48
N CYS A 191 -9.94 -16.71 8.84
CA CYS A 191 -10.97 -15.69 8.93
C CYS A 191 -12.16 -16.19 9.75
N THR A 192 -12.63 -15.35 10.66
CA THR A 192 -13.78 -15.61 11.53
C THR A 192 -14.78 -14.45 11.44
N VAL A 193 -16.06 -14.74 11.71
CA VAL A 193 -17.11 -13.72 11.77
C VAL A 193 -17.60 -13.57 13.19
N LYS A 194 -17.78 -12.33 13.65
CA LYS A 194 -18.38 -12.04 14.96
C LYS A 194 -19.90 -12.22 14.91
N LYS A 195 -20.37 -13.48 14.87
CA LYS A 195 -21.79 -13.89 14.87
C LYS A 195 -21.93 -15.28 15.52
N GLU A 196 -23.10 -15.58 16.10
CA GLU A 196 -23.41 -16.88 16.71
C GLU A 196 -23.26 -18.05 15.71
N ASN A 197 -23.76 -17.86 14.48
CA ASN A 197 -23.59 -18.79 13.38
C ASN A 197 -22.62 -18.22 12.34
N PRO A 198 -21.37 -18.71 12.26
CA PRO A 198 -20.41 -18.23 11.28
C PRO A 198 -20.75 -18.73 9.87
N ILE A 199 -20.55 -17.87 8.87
CA ILE A 199 -20.68 -18.24 7.47
C ILE A 199 -19.55 -19.18 7.05
N GLN A 200 -19.82 -20.07 6.09
CA GLN A 200 -18.77 -20.89 5.50
C GLN A 200 -17.87 -20.03 4.61
N MET A 201 -16.57 -20.31 4.65
CA MET A 201 -15.57 -19.61 3.84
C MET A 201 -14.71 -20.61 3.10
N HIS A 202 -14.39 -20.30 1.85
CA HIS A 202 -13.45 -21.07 1.05
C HIS A 202 -12.17 -20.27 0.80
N TYR A 203 -11.03 -20.93 1.01
CA TYR A 203 -9.71 -20.34 0.90
C TYR A 203 -9.02 -20.84 -0.37
N PHE A 204 -8.36 -19.94 -1.10
CA PHE A 204 -7.57 -20.24 -2.28
C PHE A 204 -6.20 -19.55 -2.19
N PRO A 205 -5.06 -20.25 -2.29
CA PRO A 205 -4.91 -21.71 -2.42
C PRO A 205 -5.49 -22.47 -1.22
N LYS A 206 -5.65 -23.79 -1.34
CA LYS A 206 -6.25 -24.64 -0.28
C LYS A 206 -5.54 -24.38 1.07
N GLU A 207 -6.33 -24.35 2.14
CA GLU A 207 -5.88 -24.02 3.50
C GLU A 207 -5.42 -22.56 3.71
N GLY A 208 -5.47 -21.70 2.69
CA GLY A 208 -5.15 -20.27 2.82
C GLY A 208 -3.69 -20.00 3.22
N ARG A 209 -2.78 -20.90 2.83
CA ARG A 209 -1.35 -20.82 3.16
C ARG A 209 -0.62 -19.78 2.31
N PHE A 210 0.33 -19.09 2.93
CA PHE A 210 1.37 -18.37 2.21
C PHE A 210 2.59 -19.28 2.09
N ASP A 211 2.93 -19.66 0.86
CA ASP A 211 4.09 -20.53 0.62
C ASP A 211 5.40 -19.82 0.99
N LYS A 212 6.31 -20.56 1.64
CA LYS A 212 7.64 -20.09 2.04
C LYS A 212 8.51 -19.68 0.86
N MET A 213 8.25 -20.21 -0.34
CA MET A 213 9.07 -19.93 -1.53
C MET A 213 9.07 -18.45 -1.91
N TYR A 214 8.01 -17.71 -1.61
CA TYR A 214 7.97 -16.27 -1.86
C TYR A 214 8.76 -15.45 -0.85
N PHE A 215 9.20 -16.08 0.24
CA PHE A 215 9.98 -15.44 1.28
C PHE A 215 11.44 -15.91 1.20
N PRO A 216 12.38 -15.04 1.56
CA PRO A 216 12.16 -13.71 2.13
C PRO A 216 12.35 -12.57 1.09
N TYR A 217 11.81 -11.37 1.33
CA TYR A 217 11.85 -10.26 0.35
C TYR A 217 13.13 -9.41 0.49
N TYR A 218 13.90 -9.21 -0.58
CA TYR A 218 15.19 -8.50 -0.52
C TYR A 218 15.15 -7.01 -0.92
N GLY A 219 13.96 -6.40 -1.02
CA GLY A 219 13.83 -4.98 -1.36
C GLY A 219 13.68 -4.72 -2.85
N LYS A 220 13.14 -3.54 -3.21
CA LYS A 220 12.68 -3.27 -4.58
C LYS A 220 13.81 -3.27 -5.60
N LYS A 221 15.01 -2.79 -5.23
CA LYS A 221 16.17 -2.75 -6.12
C LYS A 221 16.78 -4.14 -6.37
N ALA A 222 16.79 -5.03 -5.38
CA ALA A 222 17.28 -6.39 -5.56
C ALA A 222 16.23 -7.32 -6.21
N HIS A 223 14.95 -7.06 -5.94
CA HIS A 223 13.77 -7.87 -6.33
C HIS A 223 12.79 -7.04 -7.17
N GLU A 224 13.20 -6.57 -8.36
CA GLU A 224 12.40 -5.63 -9.15
C GLU A 224 11.01 -6.18 -9.55
N ASN A 225 10.95 -7.44 -10.01
CA ASN A 225 9.72 -8.11 -10.48
C ASN A 225 9.04 -8.95 -9.39
N TYR A 226 9.34 -8.70 -8.12
CA TYR A 226 8.74 -9.45 -7.03
C TYR A 226 7.25 -9.15 -6.86
N VAL A 227 6.48 -10.23 -6.88
CA VAL A 227 5.05 -10.26 -6.60
C VAL A 227 4.81 -10.95 -5.25
N GLU A 228 3.90 -10.39 -4.45
CA GLU A 228 3.59 -10.96 -3.14
C GLU A 228 2.64 -12.15 -3.26
N PRO A 229 2.77 -13.18 -2.41
CA PRO A 229 1.80 -14.25 -2.41
C PRO A 229 0.44 -13.72 -1.96
N LEU A 230 -0.62 -14.20 -2.61
CA LEU A 230 -2.00 -13.83 -2.33
C LEU A 230 -2.78 -15.03 -1.81
N VAL A 231 -3.72 -14.76 -0.92
CA VAL A 231 -4.73 -15.73 -0.48
C VAL A 231 -6.10 -15.11 -0.72
N ALA A 232 -6.97 -15.76 -1.50
CA ALA A 232 -8.36 -15.36 -1.63
C ALA A 232 -9.24 -16.07 -0.61
N VAL A 233 -10.22 -15.35 -0.09
CA VAL A 233 -11.30 -15.87 0.75
C VAL A 233 -12.62 -15.59 0.04
N LYS A 234 -13.30 -16.64 -0.39
CA LYS A 234 -14.67 -16.57 -0.93
C LYS A 234 -15.65 -16.75 0.22
N LEU A 235 -16.44 -15.72 0.48
CA LEU A 235 -17.42 -15.71 1.56
C LEU A 235 -18.74 -16.32 1.03
N LEU A 236 -19.16 -17.45 1.58
CA LEU A 236 -20.37 -18.15 1.13
C LEU A 236 -21.60 -17.66 1.89
N PHE A 237 -22.08 -16.48 1.51
CA PHE A 237 -23.33 -15.95 2.06
C PHE A 237 -24.52 -16.81 1.66
N THR A 238 -25.45 -16.98 2.60
CA THR A 238 -26.77 -17.55 2.37
C THR A 238 -27.84 -16.45 2.39
N LYS A 239 -29.07 -16.77 1.98
CA LYS A 239 -30.19 -15.80 1.99
C LYS A 239 -30.44 -15.20 3.37
N GLU A 240 -30.15 -15.94 4.44
CA GLU A 240 -30.33 -15.49 5.84
C GLU A 240 -29.31 -14.43 6.27
N ASP A 241 -28.19 -14.33 5.54
CA ASP A 241 -27.10 -13.40 5.81
C ASP A 241 -27.22 -12.11 4.99
N TYR A 242 -28.07 -12.09 3.97
CA TYR A 242 -28.33 -10.88 3.17
C TYR A 242 -28.99 -9.79 4.02
N ASN A 243 -28.75 -8.55 3.62
CA ASN A 243 -29.19 -7.32 4.30
C ASN A 243 -28.63 -7.11 5.72
N LYS A 244 -27.76 -8.00 6.19
CA LYS A 244 -27.05 -7.87 7.48
C LYS A 244 -25.61 -7.43 7.24
N GLU A 245 -25.10 -6.60 8.13
CA GLU A 245 -23.69 -6.19 8.14
C GLU A 245 -22.90 -7.20 8.97
N LEU A 246 -21.93 -7.87 8.34
CA LEU A 246 -21.06 -8.84 9.00
C LEU A 246 -19.65 -8.28 9.14
N ALA A 247 -19.10 -8.35 10.34
CA ALA A 247 -17.69 -8.04 10.61
C ALA A 247 -16.86 -9.32 10.52
N VAL A 248 -15.98 -9.39 9.51
CA VAL A 248 -15.05 -10.49 9.28
C VAL A 248 -13.67 -10.08 9.80
N GLU A 249 -13.09 -10.88 10.69
CA GLU A 249 -11.74 -10.72 11.18
C GLU A 249 -10.85 -11.84 10.61
N CYS A 250 -9.83 -11.47 9.85
CA CYS A 250 -8.85 -12.39 9.30
C CYS A 250 -7.51 -12.22 10.02
N LYS A 251 -6.88 -13.34 10.42
CA LYS A 251 -5.60 -13.38 11.12
C LYS A 251 -4.64 -14.32 10.40
N VAL A 252 -3.36 -14.01 10.47
CA VAL A 252 -2.31 -14.96 10.10
C VAL A 252 -1.96 -15.80 11.33
N ASN A 253 -2.08 -17.12 11.18
CA ASN A 253 -1.72 -18.11 12.18
C ASN A 253 -0.61 -19.02 11.64
N GLY A 254 -0.16 -19.99 12.44
CA GLY A 254 0.84 -20.99 12.01
C GLY A 254 2.27 -20.45 11.90
N SER A 255 2.50 -19.22 12.39
CA SER A 255 3.81 -18.59 12.39
C SER A 255 4.10 -17.80 13.66
N ASN A 256 5.35 -17.38 13.82
CA ASN A 256 5.82 -16.53 14.92
C ASN A 256 5.46 -15.04 14.73
N LEU A 257 4.51 -14.73 13.84
CA LEU A 257 4.07 -13.36 13.59
C LEU A 257 3.16 -12.90 14.72
N LEU A 258 3.41 -11.68 15.19
CA LEU A 258 2.54 -11.02 16.16
C LEU A 258 1.17 -10.74 15.52
N ASN A 259 0.09 -11.03 16.23
CA ASN A 259 -1.29 -10.81 15.78
C ASN A 259 -2.19 -10.19 16.85
N ASN A 260 -1.68 -10.00 18.07
CA ASN A 260 -2.41 -9.53 19.25
C ASN A 260 -1.83 -8.19 19.76
N ASP A 261 -1.80 -7.18 18.90
CA ASP A 261 -1.46 -5.81 19.28
C ASP A 261 -2.72 -4.94 19.34
N ASP A 262 -3.00 -4.32 20.49
CA ASP A 262 -4.18 -3.49 20.70
C ASP A 262 -4.05 -2.08 20.09
N ARG A 263 -2.82 -1.62 19.88
CA ARG A 263 -2.53 -0.32 19.25
C ARG A 263 -2.60 -0.43 17.73
N ASP A 264 -2.04 -1.49 17.15
CA ASP A 264 -2.06 -1.74 15.71
C ASP A 264 -3.00 -2.89 15.33
N LYS A 265 -4.20 -2.51 14.88
CA LYS A 265 -5.25 -3.44 14.43
C LYS A 265 -4.97 -4.10 13.09
N PHE A 266 -3.91 -3.72 12.38
CA PHE A 266 -3.53 -4.28 11.08
C PHE A 266 -2.34 -5.23 11.16
N LEU A 267 -1.69 -5.32 12.33
CA LEU A 267 -0.50 -6.13 12.56
C LEU A 267 -0.90 -7.62 12.68
N GLY A 268 -0.58 -8.41 11.65
CA GLY A 268 -0.94 -9.84 11.58
C GLY A 268 -2.44 -10.16 11.52
N ARG A 269 -3.32 -9.14 11.56
CA ARG A 269 -4.78 -9.27 11.51
C ARG A 269 -5.42 -8.13 10.72
N ILE A 270 -6.63 -8.33 10.22
CA ILE A 270 -7.44 -7.28 9.61
C ILE A 270 -8.91 -7.55 9.86
N THR A 271 -9.67 -6.52 10.23
CA THR A 271 -11.12 -6.59 10.35
C THR A 271 -11.76 -5.71 9.29
N PHE A 272 -12.70 -6.26 8.54
CA PHE A 272 -13.51 -5.52 7.57
C PHE A 272 -14.98 -5.88 7.73
N ARG A 273 -15.84 -4.99 7.27
CA ARG A 273 -17.29 -5.14 7.29
C ARG A 273 -17.80 -5.37 5.89
N ILE A 274 -18.80 -6.23 5.78
CA ILE A 274 -19.38 -6.58 4.51
C ILE A 274 -20.89 -6.70 4.63
N LYS A 275 -21.60 -6.10 3.66
CA LYS A 275 -23.05 -6.13 3.57
C LYS A 275 -23.46 -6.42 2.13
N VAL A 276 -24.14 -7.54 1.93
CA VAL A 276 -24.70 -7.94 0.64
C VAL A 276 -26.20 -7.63 0.66
N VAL A 277 -26.65 -6.79 -0.26
CA VAL A 277 -28.06 -6.44 -0.46
C VAL A 277 -28.59 -7.22 -1.66
N GLU A 278 -29.83 -7.69 -1.56
CA GLU A 278 -30.56 -8.38 -2.63
C GLU A 278 -31.49 -7.40 -3.38
#